data_AF-A0A923X5Y7-F1
#
_entry.id   AF-A0A923X5Y7-F1
#
_cell.length_a   1.000
_cell.length_b   1.000
_cell.length_c   1.000
_cell.angle_alpha   90.00
_cell.angle_beta   90.00
_cell.angle_gamma   90.00
#
_symmetry.space_group_name_H-M   'P 1'
#
loop_
_entity.id
_entity.type
_entity.pdbx_description
1 polymer ?
#
loop_
_entity_poly.entity_id
_entity_poly.type
_entity_poly.pdbx_seq_one_letter_code
_entity_poly.pdbx_strand_id
1 'polypeptide(L)'
;MKNYKWIVSALVGLLLSSTGFAESGHSGEATIENTDVKKELFLDLKEEAKKCVVEIVRTTKSEKEIMGYESTCPTFKIASSTQAQVYIDGQWYNAITKESDISDDGDIDNLYITDANGKLVAQKLNIAAYDSVISAIVGSEPSLKQREQP
;
A
#
# COMPACT_ATOMS: atom_id res chain seq x y z
N MET A 1 32.11 -52.31 -5.69
CA MET A 1 31.97 -52.03 -7.14
C MET A 1 31.23 -53.19 -7.80
N LYS A 2 29.94 -53.04 -8.10
CA LYS A 2 29.17 -53.91 -9.00
C LYS A 2 28.10 -53.04 -9.67
N ASN A 3 28.21 -52.92 -10.99
CA ASN A 3 27.34 -52.16 -11.88
C ASN A 3 26.18 -53.04 -12.37
N TYR A 4 24.94 -52.56 -12.31
CA TYR A 4 23.81 -53.07 -13.10
C TYR A 4 22.92 -51.88 -13.44
N LYS A 5 23.02 -51.39 -14.68
CA LYS A 5 22.23 -51.75 -15.88
C LYS A 5 20.95 -50.92 -15.95
N TRP A 6 21.00 -49.99 -16.90
CA TRP A 6 19.91 -49.19 -17.44
C TRP A 6 18.82 -50.08 -18.05
N ILE A 7 17.56 -49.73 -17.82
CA ILE A 7 16.44 -50.13 -18.67
C ILE A 7 15.68 -48.85 -19.04
N VAL A 8 15.64 -48.59 -20.35
CA VAL A 8 14.81 -47.59 -21.02
C VAL A 8 13.68 -48.33 -21.71
N SER A 9 12.44 -47.85 -21.57
CA SER A 9 11.27 -48.01 -22.48
C SER A 9 10.07 -47.40 -21.74
N ALA A 10 9.60 -46.18 -22.03
CA ALA A 10 8.83 -45.72 -23.20
C ALA A 10 7.49 -46.47 -23.38
N LEU A 11 6.36 -45.86 -23.02
CA LEU A 11 5.36 -45.26 -23.93
C LEU A 11 4.03 -44.96 -23.20
N VAL A 12 3.60 -43.71 -23.37
CA VAL A 12 2.26 -43.22 -23.79
C VAL A 12 1.01 -43.92 -23.26
N GLY A 13 0.16 -43.14 -22.58
CA GLY A 13 -1.26 -43.45 -22.38
C GLY A 13 -2.02 -42.21 -21.91
N LEU A 14 -2.43 -41.38 -22.87
CA LEU A 14 -3.31 -40.23 -22.68
C LEU A 14 -4.75 -40.71 -22.45
N LEU A 15 -5.36 -40.41 -21.30
CA LEU A 15 -6.82 -40.42 -21.15
C LEU A 15 -7.26 -39.29 -20.22
N LEU A 16 -7.78 -38.23 -20.86
CA LEU A 16 -8.62 -37.19 -20.28
C LEU A 16 -10.03 -37.74 -20.04
N SER A 17 -10.58 -37.57 -18.84
CA SER A 17 -11.98 -37.23 -18.54
C SER A 17 -12.11 -36.99 -17.02
N SER A 18 -12.20 -35.75 -16.51
CA SER A 18 -13.45 -34.98 -16.28
C SER A 18 -14.50 -35.82 -15.53
N THR A 19 -15.01 -35.51 -14.35
CA THR A 19 -15.52 -34.27 -13.75
C THR A 19 -15.71 -34.54 -12.24
N GLY A 20 -15.40 -33.62 -11.33
CA GLY A 20 -16.37 -32.61 -10.92
C GLY A 20 -16.61 -32.68 -9.41
N PHE A 21 -15.61 -32.30 -8.61
CA PHE A 21 -15.89 -31.89 -7.23
C PHE A 21 -16.55 -30.51 -7.30
N ALA A 22 -17.88 -30.50 -7.31
CA ALA A 22 -18.63 -29.33 -6.92
C ALA A 22 -18.51 -29.21 -5.39
N GLU A 23 -17.39 -28.67 -4.93
CA GLU A 23 -17.29 -28.18 -3.57
C GLU A 23 -18.09 -26.88 -3.54
N SER A 24 -19.34 -26.98 -3.09
CA SER A 24 -20.18 -25.84 -2.74
C SER A 24 -19.60 -25.18 -1.47
N GLY A 25 -18.43 -24.59 -1.62
CA GLY A 25 -17.84 -23.68 -0.64
C GLY A 25 -18.44 -22.31 -0.87
N HIS A 26 -19.49 -22.02 -0.11
CA HIS A 26 -20.10 -20.72 0.14
C HIS A 26 -19.21 -19.55 -0.36
N SER A 27 -19.51 -19.05 -1.56
CA SER A 27 -19.12 -17.71 -1.95
C SER A 27 -19.92 -16.77 -1.06
N GLY A 28 -19.44 -16.58 0.16
CA GLY A 28 -19.68 -15.34 0.86
C GLY A 28 -19.03 -14.28 0.00
N GLU A 29 -19.79 -13.75 -0.96
CA GLU A 29 -19.70 -12.33 -1.24
C GLU A 29 -19.75 -11.67 0.12
N ALA A 30 -18.56 -11.33 0.64
CA ALA A 30 -18.46 -10.32 1.65
C ALA A 30 -18.96 -9.07 0.94
N THR A 31 -20.29 -8.88 1.00
CA THR A 31 -20.91 -7.58 0.90
C THR A 31 -20.06 -6.70 1.78
N ILE A 32 -19.22 -5.88 1.15
CA ILE A 32 -18.42 -4.87 1.84
C ILE A 32 -19.48 -3.94 2.40
N GLU A 33 -19.95 -4.25 3.60
CA GLU A 33 -20.83 -3.41 4.38
C GLU A 33 -20.18 -2.04 4.38
N ASN A 34 -20.95 -1.07 3.90
CA ASN A 34 -20.66 0.35 3.81
C ASN A 34 -19.75 0.73 4.97
N THR A 35 -18.44 0.70 4.72
CA THR A 35 -17.46 0.91 5.80
C THR A 35 -17.57 2.39 6.05
N ASP A 36 -18.20 2.75 7.17
CA ASP A 36 -18.17 4.11 7.71
C ASP A 36 -16.73 4.58 7.59
N VAL A 37 -16.47 5.36 6.54
CA VAL A 37 -15.16 5.91 6.25
C VAL A 37 -14.86 6.74 7.48
N LYS A 38 -13.99 6.23 8.35
CA LYS A 38 -13.62 6.90 9.59
C LYS A 38 -12.91 8.18 9.19
N LYS A 39 -13.67 9.25 8.94
CA LYS A 39 -13.14 10.56 8.57
C LYS A 39 -12.17 11.04 9.65
N GLU A 40 -12.47 10.72 10.90
CA GLU A 40 -11.60 10.93 12.06
C GLU A 40 -10.24 10.26 11.88
N LEU A 41 -10.19 8.99 11.45
CA LEU A 41 -8.93 8.28 11.23
C LEU A 41 -8.04 9.00 10.20
N PHE A 42 -8.61 9.57 9.12
CA PHE A 42 -7.81 10.35 8.16
C PHE A 42 -7.26 11.65 8.77
N LEU A 43 -8.02 12.30 9.64
CA LEU A 43 -7.54 13.47 10.37
C LEU A 43 -6.40 13.08 11.31
N ASP A 44 -6.54 11.98 12.04
CA ASP A 44 -5.51 11.49 12.96
C ASP A 44 -4.23 11.09 12.21
N LEU A 45 -4.34 10.37 11.09
CA LEU A 45 -3.20 10.05 10.22
C LEU A 45 -2.49 11.32 9.73
N LYS A 46 -3.27 12.31 9.29
CA LYS A 46 -2.73 13.58 8.80
C LYS A 46 -2.04 14.37 9.91
N GLU A 47 -2.63 14.43 11.10
CA GLU A 47 -2.01 15.08 12.25
C GLU A 47 -0.72 14.39 12.68
N GLU A 48 -0.72 13.05 12.73
CA GLU A 48 0.46 12.27 13.08
C GLU A 48 1.57 12.45 12.05
N ALA A 49 1.22 12.44 10.75
CA ALA A 49 2.17 12.75 9.67
C ALA A 49 2.78 14.16 9.84
N LYS A 50 1.96 15.18 10.13
CA LYS A 50 2.43 16.55 10.36
C LYS A 50 3.37 16.68 11.57
N LYS A 51 3.16 15.87 12.60
CA LYS A 51 4.02 15.86 13.80
C LYS A 51 5.37 15.20 13.51
N CYS A 52 5.36 14.12 12.72
CA CYS A 52 6.46 13.18 12.68
C CYS A 52 7.26 13.13 11.38
N VAL A 53 6.67 13.53 10.26
CA VAL A 53 7.34 13.49 8.97
C VAL A 53 7.97 14.84 8.65
N VAL A 54 9.18 14.79 8.11
CA VAL A 54 9.90 15.95 7.59
C VAL A 54 10.12 15.79 6.08
N GLU A 55 9.91 16.87 5.34
CA GLU A 55 10.30 17.00 3.93
C GLU A 55 11.81 17.21 3.84
N ILE A 56 12.47 16.37 3.05
CA ILE A 56 13.86 16.57 2.66
C ILE A 56 13.84 17.42 1.39
N VAL A 57 14.46 18.60 1.45
CA VAL A 57 14.40 19.57 0.35
C VAL A 57 15.80 19.99 -0.08
N ARG A 58 15.99 20.13 -1.39
CA ARG A 58 17.16 20.77 -1.98
C ARG A 58 16.77 22.19 -2.38
N THR A 59 17.47 23.16 -1.82
CA THR A 59 17.26 24.58 -2.12
C THR A 59 18.33 25.04 -3.11
N THR A 60 17.92 25.50 -4.28
CA THR A 60 18.79 26.20 -5.23
C THR A 60 18.54 27.72 -5.16
N LYS A 61 19.28 28.52 -5.93
CA LYS A 61 19.09 29.98 -5.94
C LYS A 61 17.70 30.43 -6.44
N SER A 62 16.96 29.55 -7.11
CA SER A 62 15.71 29.90 -7.79
C SER A 62 14.56 28.97 -7.44
N GLU A 63 14.85 27.76 -6.96
CA GLU A 63 13.86 26.69 -6.85
C GLU A 63 14.10 25.84 -5.60
N LYS A 64 13.00 25.28 -5.10
CA LYS A 64 12.99 24.30 -4.03
C LYS A 64 12.46 22.98 -4.56
N GLU A 65 13.29 21.97 -4.49
CA GLU A 65 12.98 20.61 -4.95
C GLU A 65 12.75 19.72 -3.73
N ILE A 66 11.64 18.97 -3.72
CA ILE A 66 11.38 17.95 -2.69
C ILE A 66 12.11 16.68 -3.10
N MET A 67 13.11 16.29 -2.31
CA MET A 67 13.94 15.11 -2.57
C MET A 67 13.33 13.83 -1.97
N GLY A 68 12.48 13.98 -0.95
CA GLY A 68 11.83 12.85 -0.28
C GLY A 68 11.31 13.20 1.11
N TYR A 69 11.03 12.15 1.89
CA TYR A 69 10.45 12.25 3.22
C TYR A 69 11.21 11.38 4.22
N GLU A 70 11.34 11.86 5.45
CA GLU A 70 11.92 11.11 6.56
C GLU A 70 10.96 11.14 7.75
N SER A 71 10.86 10.02 8.48
CA SER A 71 10.16 10.03 9.76
C SER A 71 11.13 10.31 10.90
N THR A 72 10.70 11.18 11.81
CA THR A 72 11.43 11.57 13.02
C THR A 72 10.82 10.98 14.30
N CYS A 73 9.71 10.25 14.20
CA CYS A 73 9.06 9.61 15.34
C CYS A 73 8.99 8.09 15.17
N PRO A 74 8.91 7.32 16.27
CA PRO A 74 8.66 5.88 16.21
C PRO A 74 7.22 5.52 15.83
N THR A 75 6.27 6.47 15.93
CA THR A 75 4.83 6.30 15.66
C THR A 75 4.47 6.41 14.18
N PHE A 76 5.39 6.86 13.33
CA PHE A 76 5.20 6.93 11.89
C PHE A 76 6.40 6.28 11.21
N LYS A 77 6.19 5.28 10.37
CA LYS A 77 7.27 4.57 9.67
C LYS A 77 7.01 4.60 8.18
N ILE A 78 7.98 5.11 7.43
CA ILE A 78 7.91 5.15 5.97
C ILE A 78 8.63 3.90 5.46
N ALA A 79 7.91 3.03 4.76
CA ALA A 79 8.47 1.78 4.24
C ALA A 79 8.91 1.93 2.78
N SER A 80 8.15 2.69 1.98
CA SER A 80 8.46 3.00 0.58
C SER A 80 7.71 4.26 0.13
N SER A 81 7.84 4.65 -1.13
CA SER A 81 7.03 5.72 -1.72
C SER A 81 5.54 5.42 -1.67
N THR A 82 5.10 4.16 -1.67
CA THR A 82 3.67 3.81 -1.70
C THR A 82 3.16 3.22 -0.39
N GLN A 83 4.02 3.07 0.64
CA GLN A 83 3.64 2.39 1.89
C GLN A 83 4.20 3.07 3.14
N ALA A 84 3.33 3.25 4.13
CA ALA A 84 3.69 3.72 5.47
C ALA A 84 2.92 2.97 6.56
N GLN A 85 3.44 2.99 7.78
CA GLN A 85 2.76 2.52 8.98
C GLN A 85 2.60 3.67 9.97
N VAL A 86 1.42 3.77 10.57
CA VAL A 86 1.09 4.84 11.53
C VAL A 86 0.48 4.24 12.78
N TYR A 87 0.95 4.67 13.95
CA TYR A 87 0.45 4.23 15.25
C TYR A 87 -0.48 5.29 15.84
N ILE A 88 -1.77 4.97 15.94
CA ILE A 88 -2.82 5.88 16.43
C ILE A 88 -3.66 5.11 17.43
N ASP A 89 -3.96 5.73 18.57
CA ASP A 89 -4.85 5.20 19.62
C ASP A 89 -4.57 3.75 20.03
N GLY A 90 -3.29 3.40 20.18
CA GLY A 90 -2.90 2.07 20.64
C GLY A 90 -2.81 1.01 19.53
N GLN A 91 -3.00 1.40 18.27
CA GLN A 91 -3.07 0.47 17.15
C GLN A 91 -2.19 0.90 15.98
N TRP A 92 -1.57 -0.09 15.32
CA TRP A 92 -0.86 0.11 14.05
C TRP A 92 -1.82 0.00 12.87
N TYR A 93 -1.71 0.97 11.98
CA TYR A 93 -2.38 1.01 10.68
C TYR A 93 -1.35 1.01 9.56
N ASN A 94 -1.67 0.33 8.46
CA ASN A 94 -0.89 0.35 7.23
C ASN A 94 -1.60 1.26 6.23
N ALA A 95 -0.88 2.23 5.67
CA ALA A 95 -1.34 3.10 4.60
C ALA A 95 -0.64 2.69 3.30
N ILE A 96 -1.43 2.45 2.25
CA ILE A 96 -0.92 2.01 0.95
C ILE A 96 -1.60 2.82 -0.16
N THR A 97 -0.81 3.40 -1.06
CA THR A 97 -1.31 3.93 -2.34
C THR A 97 -1.19 2.89 -3.44
N LYS A 98 -2.20 2.81 -4.30
CA LYS A 98 -2.21 1.98 -5.51
C LYS A 98 -2.89 2.75 -6.63
N GLU A 99 -2.41 2.57 -7.84
CA GLU A 99 -3.05 3.10 -9.06
C GLU A 99 -4.53 2.71 -9.10
N SER A 100 -5.38 3.64 -9.52
CA SER A 100 -6.81 3.41 -9.65
C SER A 100 -7.13 2.68 -10.95
N ASP A 101 -8.16 1.82 -10.94
CA ASP A 101 -8.62 1.10 -12.14
C ASP A 101 -9.12 2.02 -13.26
N ILE A 102 -9.38 3.30 -12.92
CA ILE A 102 -9.78 4.34 -13.87
C ILE A 102 -8.64 5.30 -14.23
N SER A 103 -7.41 5.03 -13.78
CA SER A 103 -6.27 5.88 -14.09
C SER A 103 -5.95 5.82 -15.58
N ASP A 104 -5.59 6.97 -16.14
CA ASP A 104 -5.05 7.11 -17.48
C ASP A 104 -3.58 7.52 -17.34
N ASP A 105 -2.67 6.60 -17.66
CA ASP A 105 -1.22 6.77 -17.51
C ASP A 105 -0.75 7.09 -16.06
N GLY A 106 -1.41 6.53 -15.04
CA GLY A 106 -0.98 6.65 -13.64
C GLY A 106 -1.21 8.02 -13.02
N ASP A 107 -2.17 8.79 -13.53
CA ASP A 107 -2.56 10.11 -13.05
C ASP A 107 -3.39 10.10 -11.74
N ILE A 108 -3.97 8.94 -11.38
CA ILE A 108 -4.92 8.79 -10.29
C ILE A 108 -4.60 7.54 -9.45
N ASP A 109 -4.53 7.74 -8.14
CA ASP A 109 -4.35 6.69 -7.14
C ASP A 109 -5.58 6.49 -6.25
N ASN A 110 -5.57 5.38 -5.51
CA ASN A 110 -6.41 5.10 -4.36
C ASN A 110 -5.53 4.95 -3.12
N LEU A 111 -5.94 5.55 -2.00
CA LEU A 111 -5.31 5.38 -0.69
C LEU A 111 -6.14 4.42 0.16
N TYR A 112 -5.52 3.34 0.61
CA TYR A 112 -6.13 2.32 1.47
C TYR A 112 -5.46 2.30 2.83
N ILE A 113 -6.27 2.27 3.89
CA ILE A 113 -5.83 2.11 5.26
C ILE A 113 -6.32 0.76 5.78
N THR A 114 -5.40 -0.10 6.20
CA THR A 114 -5.73 -1.39 6.81
C THR A 114 -5.22 -1.47 8.25
N ASP A 115 -5.87 -2.29 9.07
CA ASP A 115 -5.32 -2.64 10.38
C ASP A 115 -4.15 -3.63 10.27
N ALA A 116 -3.64 -4.08 11.43
CA ALA A 116 -2.56 -5.06 11.53
C ALA A 116 -2.94 -6.46 10.99
N ASN A 117 -4.23 -6.77 10.87
CA ASN A 117 -4.73 -8.03 10.32
C ASN A 117 -4.98 -7.94 8.80
N GLY A 118 -4.73 -6.77 8.19
CA GLY A 118 -5.00 -6.52 6.78
C GLY A 118 -6.46 -6.18 6.48
N LYS A 119 -7.31 -5.97 7.50
CA LYS A 119 -8.70 -5.55 7.30
C LYS A 119 -8.73 -4.09 6.87
N LEU A 120 -9.45 -3.78 5.79
CA LEU A 120 -9.70 -2.41 5.36
C LEU A 120 -10.52 -1.66 6.41
N VAL A 121 -10.01 -0.51 6.87
CA VAL A 121 -10.66 0.33 7.89
C VAL A 121 -11.02 1.71 7.39
N ALA A 122 -10.32 2.21 6.37
CA ALA A 122 -10.66 3.45 5.68
C ALA A 122 -10.05 3.45 4.28
N GLN A 123 -10.64 4.23 3.37
CA GLN A 123 -10.08 4.44 2.05
C GLN A 123 -10.47 5.81 1.49
N LYS A 124 -9.63 6.31 0.58
CA LYS A 124 -9.90 7.50 -0.22
C LYS A 124 -9.59 7.17 -1.67
N LEU A 125 -10.65 7.10 -2.48
CA LEU A 125 -10.55 6.72 -3.87
C LEU A 125 -10.32 7.94 -4.76
N ASN A 126 -9.73 7.72 -5.93
CA ASN A 126 -9.55 8.69 -7.00
C ASN A 126 -8.88 9.98 -6.55
N ILE A 127 -7.77 9.83 -5.83
CA ILE A 127 -6.88 10.95 -5.49
C ILE A 127 -5.87 11.16 -6.62
N ALA A 128 -5.31 12.37 -6.72
CA ALA A 128 -4.16 12.58 -7.60
C ALA A 128 -3.06 11.56 -7.27
N ALA A 129 -2.41 11.00 -8.28
CA ALA A 129 -1.24 10.16 -8.10
C ALA A 129 -0.11 11.02 -7.55
N TYR A 130 0.21 10.80 -6.29
CA TYR A 130 1.33 11.46 -5.64
C TYR A 130 2.54 10.53 -5.67
N ASP A 131 3.72 11.07 -5.90
CA ASP A 131 4.99 10.32 -5.83
C ASP A 131 5.31 9.76 -4.42
N SER A 132 4.44 10.01 -3.44
CA SER A 132 4.59 9.58 -2.05
C SER A 132 3.25 9.38 -1.34
N VAL A 133 3.13 8.27 -0.61
CA VAL A 133 2.04 7.94 0.31
C VAL A 133 1.87 9.02 1.38
N ILE A 134 2.95 9.71 1.74
CA ILE A 134 2.90 10.84 2.68
C ILE A 134 2.06 11.97 2.09
N SER A 135 2.32 12.33 0.84
CA SER A 135 1.56 13.35 0.10
C SER A 135 0.10 12.94 -0.07
N ALA A 136 -0.16 11.65 -0.31
CA ALA A 136 -1.52 11.13 -0.34
C ALA A 136 -2.26 11.27 1.00
N ILE A 137 -1.56 11.08 2.13
CA ILE A 137 -2.11 11.25 3.48
C ILE A 137 -2.35 12.73 3.82
N VAL A 138 -1.37 13.61 3.58
CA VAL A 138 -1.48 15.02 3.98
C VAL A 138 -2.32 15.87 3.01
N GLY A 139 -2.40 15.46 1.74
CA GLY A 139 -3.08 16.16 0.65
C GLY A 139 -2.34 17.43 0.21
N SER A 140 -3.05 18.32 -0.50
CA SER A 140 -2.50 19.57 -1.07
C SER A 140 -2.25 20.70 -0.06
N GLU A 141 -2.16 20.43 1.24
CA GLU A 141 -1.92 21.45 2.26
C GLU A 141 -0.43 21.77 2.45
N PRO A 142 -0.06 23.04 2.71
CA PRO A 142 1.33 23.43 2.97
C PRO A 142 1.74 23.11 4.41
N SER A 143 3.02 22.95 4.73
CA SER A 143 3.98 21.97 4.22
C SER A 143 4.50 21.26 5.47
N LEU A 144 4.95 20.01 5.36
CA LEU A 144 5.60 19.37 6.49
C LEU A 144 6.82 20.20 6.92
N LYS A 145 7.32 19.93 8.13
CA LYS A 145 8.59 20.55 8.56
C LYS A 145 9.67 20.19 7.54
N GLN A 146 10.55 21.13 7.21
CA GLN A 146 11.55 20.95 6.17
C GLN A 146 12.95 20.83 6.74
N ARG A 147 13.75 19.95 6.12
CA ARG A 147 15.18 19.80 6.37
C ARG A 147 15.91 20.07 5.05
N GLU A 148 16.68 21.14 5.04
CA GLU A 148 17.52 21.48 3.89
C GLU A 148 18.73 20.55 3.81
N GLN A 149 18.99 20.01 2.63
CA GLN A 149 20.25 19.33 2.34
C GLN A 149 21.18 20.24 1.53
N PRO A 150 22.48 20.24 1.86
CA PRO A 150 23.50 21.00 1.14
C PRO A 150 23.72 20.51 -0.30
#